data_AF-A0A8J4N326-F1
#
_entry.id   AF-A0A8J4N326-F1
#
_cell.length_a   1.000
_cell.length_b   1.000
_cell.length_c   1.000
_cell.angle_alpha   90.00
_cell.angle_beta   90.00
_cell.angle_gamma   90.00
#
_symmetry.space_group_name_H-M   'P 1'
#
loop_
_entity.id
_entity.type
_entity.pdbx_description
1 polymer ?
#
loop_
_entity_poly.entity_id
_entity_poly.type
_entity_poly.pdbx_seq_one_letter_code
_entity_poly.pdbx_strand_id
1 'polypeptide(L)'
;TFLAKGSATLDKLKDLCNEGKEHPSALLQLYTQAVLDITYFEENQLVDEDFPEESSLQKVKELTCILSEPEDLVRECNVNEEPINILGAELLECLYWRKGALLYMYCHTAKERSEWLQENIAIFKKCLNDGVHYLMKMLSFRCPLQINEDASLQDKDTARLLSEGVFSDTHLLAMMYSGEMCYWGLRHCGEGKQESLETTDSTSDRDLGRRSQSVLLDFREMGKTMLMKYVAVCEGPLKGQGWNTTTAKQMLRSFVTSHN
;
A
#
# COMPACT_ATOMS: atom_id res chain seq x y z
N THR A 1 -10.75 8.99 -20.27
CA THR A 1 -9.53 8.38 -20.87
C THR A 1 -9.18 7.04 -20.22
N PHE A 2 -9.22 6.91 -18.88
CA PHE A 2 -8.96 5.64 -18.17
C PHE A 2 -10.02 4.55 -18.40
N LEU A 3 -11.31 4.88 -18.23
CA LEU A 3 -12.38 3.91 -18.51
C LEU A 3 -12.37 3.39 -19.95
N ALA A 4 -12.03 4.25 -20.93
CA ALA A 4 -11.88 3.83 -22.32
C ALA A 4 -10.69 2.86 -22.50
N LYS A 5 -9.58 3.09 -21.80
CA LYS A 5 -8.42 2.18 -21.79
C LYS A 5 -8.73 0.86 -21.09
N GLY A 6 -9.44 0.90 -19.97
CA GLY A 6 -9.94 -0.28 -19.27
C GLY A 6 -10.88 -1.10 -20.16
N SER A 7 -11.85 -0.45 -20.81
CA SER A 7 -12.75 -1.08 -21.78
C SER A 7 -11.99 -1.76 -22.92
N ALA A 8 -11.04 -1.05 -23.55
CA ALA A 8 -10.23 -1.62 -24.63
C ALA A 8 -9.38 -2.81 -24.17
N THR A 9 -8.90 -2.80 -22.92
CA THR A 9 -8.16 -3.91 -22.33
C THR A 9 -9.06 -5.13 -22.09
N LEU A 10 -10.30 -4.91 -21.63
CA LEU A 10 -11.30 -5.96 -21.47
C LEU A 10 -11.74 -6.56 -22.81
N ASP A 11 -11.91 -5.73 -23.85
CA ASP A 11 -12.22 -6.21 -25.20
C ASP A 11 -11.09 -7.11 -25.73
N LYS A 12 -9.83 -6.66 -25.56
CA LYS A 12 -8.67 -7.48 -25.89
C LYS A 12 -8.62 -8.79 -25.11
N LEU A 13 -8.90 -8.76 -23.81
CA LEU A 13 -8.95 -9.95 -22.96
C LEU A 13 -10.01 -10.93 -23.47
N LYS A 14 -11.20 -10.43 -23.82
CA LYS A 14 -12.30 -11.22 -24.37
C LYS A 14 -11.90 -11.90 -25.68
N ASP A 15 -11.26 -11.16 -26.59
CA ASP A 15 -10.80 -11.71 -27.87
C ASP A 15 -9.79 -12.86 -27.65
N LEU A 16 -8.79 -12.64 -26.79
CA LEU A 16 -7.77 -13.64 -26.46
C LEU A 16 -8.35 -14.90 -25.78
N CYS A 17 -9.33 -14.73 -24.88
CA CYS A 17 -10.04 -15.85 -24.28
C CYS A 17 -10.79 -16.70 -25.34
N ASN A 18 -11.34 -16.06 -26.38
CA ASN A 18 -12.05 -16.75 -27.46
C ASN A 18 -11.10 -17.50 -28.40
N GLU A 19 -9.85 -17.03 -28.55
CA GLU A 19 -8.84 -17.67 -29.40
C GLU A 19 -8.25 -18.94 -28.78
N GLY A 20 -8.36 -19.12 -27.46
CA GLY A 20 -8.07 -20.37 -26.74
C GLY A 20 -6.60 -20.82 -26.75
N LYS A 21 -5.66 -19.94 -27.12
CA LYS A 21 -4.24 -20.26 -27.31
C LYS A 21 -3.28 -19.48 -26.40
N GLU A 22 -3.79 -18.55 -25.60
CA GLU A 22 -2.94 -17.67 -24.80
C GLU A 22 -2.50 -18.30 -23.47
N HIS A 23 -1.31 -17.92 -23.03
CA HIS A 23 -0.81 -18.30 -21.72
C HIS A 23 -1.66 -17.67 -20.61
N PRO A 24 -2.05 -18.42 -19.56
CA PRO A 24 -2.82 -17.90 -18.43
C PRO A 24 -2.22 -16.64 -17.78
N SER A 25 -0.89 -16.52 -17.78
CA SER A 25 -0.19 -15.33 -17.28
C SER A 25 -0.51 -14.06 -18.07
N ALA A 26 -0.56 -14.13 -19.41
CA ALA A 26 -0.90 -12.99 -20.25
C ALA A 26 -2.35 -12.52 -20.01
N LEU A 27 -3.28 -13.47 -19.84
CA LEU A 27 -4.68 -13.16 -19.52
C LEU A 27 -4.80 -12.50 -18.14
N LEU A 28 -4.14 -13.04 -17.11
CA LEU A 28 -4.17 -12.50 -15.75
C LEU A 28 -3.51 -11.13 -15.65
N GLN A 29 -2.41 -10.88 -16.39
CA GLN A 29 -1.77 -9.57 -16.48
C GLN A 29 -2.69 -8.53 -17.14
N LEU A 30 -3.35 -8.88 -18.26
CA LEU A 30 -4.31 -7.99 -18.94
C LEU A 30 -5.52 -7.69 -18.07
N TYR A 31 -6.07 -8.70 -17.41
CA TYR A 31 -7.14 -8.53 -16.43
C TYR A 31 -6.71 -7.57 -15.30
N THR A 32 -5.52 -7.78 -14.72
CA THR A 32 -4.96 -6.89 -13.69
C THR A 32 -4.85 -5.45 -14.18
N GLN A 33 -4.40 -5.25 -15.42
CA GLN A 33 -4.28 -3.92 -16.03
C GLN A 33 -5.64 -3.24 -16.19
N ALA A 34 -6.68 -3.98 -16.59
CA ALA A 34 -8.04 -3.48 -16.68
C ALA A 34 -8.61 -3.09 -15.31
N VAL A 35 -8.41 -3.95 -14.30
CA VAL A 35 -8.77 -3.66 -12.89
C VAL A 35 -8.13 -2.35 -12.45
N LEU A 36 -6.83 -2.19 -12.70
CA LEU A 36 -6.12 -0.96 -12.38
C LEU A 36 -6.73 0.25 -13.12
N ASP A 37 -6.90 0.19 -14.43
CA ASP A 37 -7.40 1.36 -15.19
C ASP A 37 -8.83 1.77 -14.76
N ILE A 38 -9.70 0.82 -14.43
CA ILE A 38 -11.09 1.08 -14.01
C ILE A 38 -11.13 1.66 -12.58
N THR A 39 -10.50 0.99 -11.63
CA THR A 39 -10.50 1.43 -10.22
C THR A 39 -9.84 2.80 -10.07
N TYR A 40 -8.92 3.18 -10.96
CA TYR A 40 -8.22 4.47 -10.87
C TYR A 40 -9.18 5.64 -11.08
N PHE A 41 -10.17 5.45 -11.95
CA PHE A 41 -11.21 6.43 -12.15
C PHE A 41 -12.08 6.62 -10.90
N GLU A 42 -12.41 5.53 -10.20
CA GLU A 42 -13.23 5.58 -8.99
C GLU A 42 -12.44 6.14 -7.79
N GLU A 43 -11.16 5.81 -7.67
CA GLU A 43 -10.26 6.38 -6.67
C GLU A 43 -10.16 7.91 -6.82
N ASN A 44 -10.01 8.41 -8.04
CA ASN A 44 -9.96 9.85 -8.27
C ASN A 44 -11.27 10.56 -7.92
N GLN A 45 -12.43 9.93 -8.15
CA GLN A 45 -13.70 10.50 -7.69
C GLN A 45 -13.75 10.67 -6.17
N LEU A 46 -13.26 9.68 -5.41
CA LEU A 46 -13.17 9.82 -3.94
C LEU A 46 -12.26 10.98 -3.52
N VAL A 47 -11.17 11.21 -4.25
CA VAL A 47 -10.25 12.33 -4.01
C VAL A 47 -10.93 13.66 -4.37
N ASP A 48 -11.59 13.74 -5.52
CA ASP A 48 -12.29 14.95 -5.98
C ASP A 48 -13.44 15.35 -5.04
N GLU A 49 -14.08 14.36 -4.41
CA GLU A 49 -15.18 14.54 -3.44
C GLU A 49 -14.71 14.70 -1.99
N ASP A 50 -13.39 14.70 -1.73
CA ASP A 50 -12.80 14.78 -0.39
C ASP A 50 -13.32 13.70 0.59
N PHE A 51 -13.40 12.45 0.10
CA PHE A 51 -13.78 11.25 0.85
C PHE A 51 -15.03 11.44 1.73
N PRO A 52 -16.23 11.67 1.17
CA PRO A 52 -17.44 12.00 1.91
C PRO A 52 -17.72 11.01 3.06
N GLU A 53 -18.06 11.51 4.25
CA GLU A 53 -18.13 10.71 5.49
C GLU A 53 -19.12 9.54 5.42
N GLU A 54 -20.28 9.74 4.79
CA GLU A 54 -21.37 8.76 4.76
C GLU A 54 -21.08 7.54 3.87
N SER A 55 -20.25 7.69 2.82
CA SER A 55 -20.10 6.68 1.76
C SER A 55 -18.66 6.21 1.51
N SER A 56 -17.66 7.03 1.84
CA SER A 56 -16.28 6.77 1.43
C SER A 56 -15.70 5.50 2.04
N LEU A 57 -16.00 5.19 3.31
CA LEU A 57 -15.52 3.96 3.95
C LEU A 57 -15.96 2.71 3.19
N GLN A 58 -17.23 2.67 2.75
CA GLN A 58 -17.75 1.52 2.01
C GLN A 58 -17.09 1.42 0.64
N LYS A 59 -16.93 2.54 -0.06
CA LYS A 59 -16.27 2.56 -1.37
C LYS A 59 -14.79 2.19 -1.29
N VAL A 60 -14.08 2.65 -0.26
CA VAL A 60 -12.68 2.27 0.00
C VAL A 60 -12.54 0.76 0.22
N LYS A 61 -13.46 0.14 0.99
CA LYS A 61 -13.48 -1.32 1.19
C LYS A 61 -13.72 -2.07 -0.12
N GLU A 62 -14.68 -1.62 -0.92
CA GLU A 62 -15.01 -2.19 -2.22
C GLU A 62 -13.79 -2.13 -3.17
N LEU A 63 -13.19 -0.95 -3.34
CA LEU A 63 -12.02 -0.76 -4.20
C LEU A 63 -10.81 -1.58 -3.72
N THR A 64 -10.56 -1.64 -2.42
CA THR A 64 -9.47 -2.46 -1.86
C THR A 64 -9.69 -3.95 -2.11
N CYS A 65 -10.94 -4.41 -2.08
CA CYS A 65 -11.33 -5.78 -2.41
C CYS A 65 -11.06 -6.08 -3.90
N ILE A 66 -11.54 -5.21 -4.80
CA ILE A 66 -11.31 -5.34 -6.25
C ILE A 66 -9.81 -5.32 -6.58
N LEU A 67 -9.02 -4.46 -5.94
CA LEU A 67 -7.55 -4.42 -6.09
C LEU A 67 -6.82 -5.63 -5.49
N SER A 68 -7.51 -6.51 -4.77
CA SER A 68 -6.94 -7.77 -4.26
C SER A 68 -7.32 -8.97 -5.14
N GLU A 69 -8.42 -8.85 -5.89
CA GLU A 69 -8.95 -9.90 -6.78
C GLU A 69 -7.91 -10.48 -7.77
N PRO A 70 -7.04 -9.69 -8.43
CA PRO A 70 -6.07 -10.28 -9.36
C PRO A 70 -5.10 -11.28 -8.70
N GLU A 71 -4.68 -10.99 -7.47
CA GLU A 71 -3.79 -11.89 -6.73
C GLU A 71 -4.55 -13.12 -6.21
N ASP A 72 -5.79 -12.93 -5.75
CA ASP A 72 -6.66 -14.02 -5.30
C ASP A 72 -6.96 -14.98 -6.45
N LEU A 73 -7.27 -14.47 -7.66
CA LEU A 73 -7.47 -15.28 -8.86
C LEU A 73 -6.24 -16.09 -9.24
N VAL A 74 -5.03 -15.53 -9.14
CA VAL A 74 -3.78 -16.28 -9.40
C VAL A 74 -3.67 -17.47 -8.43
N ARG A 75 -4.00 -17.26 -7.15
CA ARG A 75 -3.98 -18.32 -6.13
C ARG A 75 -5.07 -19.37 -6.37
N GLU A 76 -6.25 -18.97 -6.81
CA GLU A 76 -7.39 -19.85 -7.08
C GLU A 76 -7.22 -20.69 -8.35
N CYS A 77 -6.49 -20.18 -9.35
CA CYS A 77 -6.19 -20.91 -10.59
C CYS A 77 -5.26 -22.13 -10.37
N ASN A 78 -4.90 -22.44 -9.12
CA ASN A 78 -4.14 -23.62 -8.69
C ASN A 78 -2.81 -23.80 -9.44
N VAL A 79 -2.22 -22.67 -9.83
CA VAL A 79 -0.85 -22.60 -10.33
C VAL A 79 0.02 -22.66 -9.08
N ASN A 80 0.89 -23.66 -8.93
CA ASN A 80 1.85 -23.76 -7.81
C ASN A 80 2.94 -22.66 -7.87
N GLU A 81 2.62 -21.50 -8.43
CA GLU A 81 3.51 -20.37 -8.64
C GLU A 81 3.08 -19.20 -7.75
N GLU A 82 4.08 -18.56 -7.15
CA GLU A 82 3.88 -17.32 -6.41
C GLU A 82 3.30 -16.23 -7.34
N PRO A 83 2.39 -15.36 -6.86
CA PRO A 83 1.77 -14.33 -7.69
C PRO A 83 2.75 -13.44 -8.47
N ILE A 84 3.96 -13.24 -7.93
CA ILE A 84 5.02 -12.47 -8.59
C ILE A 84 5.53 -13.10 -9.88
N ASN A 85 5.49 -14.42 -10.01
CA ASN A 85 5.94 -15.12 -11.21
C ASN A 85 4.92 -15.00 -12.36
N ILE A 86 3.64 -14.76 -12.01
CA ILE A 86 2.55 -14.65 -12.97
C ILE A 86 2.28 -13.19 -13.34
N LEU A 87 2.11 -12.31 -12.34
CA LEU A 87 1.76 -10.91 -12.56
C LEU A 87 2.99 -10.02 -12.77
N GLY A 88 4.16 -10.45 -12.32
CA GLY A 88 5.36 -9.64 -12.33
C GLY A 88 5.39 -8.60 -11.20
N ALA A 89 6.60 -8.12 -10.90
CA ALA A 89 6.83 -7.17 -9.81
C ALA A 89 6.13 -5.81 -10.03
N GLU A 90 6.06 -5.32 -11.28
CA GLU A 90 5.49 -3.99 -11.57
C GLU A 90 3.98 -3.92 -11.28
N LEU A 91 3.22 -4.93 -11.70
CA LEU A 91 1.77 -4.97 -11.44
C LEU A 91 1.48 -5.16 -9.95
N LEU A 92 2.22 -6.04 -9.28
CA LEU A 92 2.06 -6.23 -7.83
C LEU A 92 2.42 -4.97 -7.04
N GLU A 93 3.55 -4.33 -7.35
CA GLU A 93 3.94 -3.06 -6.76
C GLU A 93 2.84 -2.01 -6.95
N CYS A 94 2.26 -1.92 -8.15
CA CYS A 94 1.17 -0.99 -8.45
C CYS A 94 -0.12 -1.31 -7.65
N LEU A 95 -0.53 -2.58 -7.58
CA LEU A 95 -1.71 -3.00 -6.80
C LEU A 95 -1.55 -2.65 -5.32
N TYR A 96 -0.39 -2.95 -4.74
CA TYR A 96 -0.13 -2.68 -3.32
C TYR A 96 0.09 -1.19 -3.04
N TRP A 97 0.74 -0.46 -3.96
CA TRP A 97 0.81 1.00 -3.89
C TRP A 97 -0.58 1.61 -3.82
N ARG A 98 -1.48 1.21 -4.71
CA ARG A 98 -2.81 1.82 -4.81
C ARG A 98 -3.70 1.50 -3.63
N LYS A 99 -3.66 0.26 -3.12
CA LYS A 99 -4.34 -0.09 -1.85
C LYS A 99 -3.82 0.76 -0.68
N GLY A 100 -2.50 0.89 -0.57
CA GLY A 100 -1.87 1.68 0.48
C GLY A 100 -2.18 3.18 0.38
N ALA A 101 -2.07 3.76 -0.82
CA ALA A 101 -2.34 5.16 -1.08
C ALA A 101 -3.82 5.52 -0.87
N LEU A 102 -4.75 4.65 -1.30
CA LEU A 102 -6.18 4.85 -1.08
C LEU A 102 -6.51 4.90 0.43
N LEU A 103 -5.96 3.97 1.21
CA LEU A 103 -6.13 3.97 2.66
C LEU A 103 -5.45 5.16 3.33
N TYR A 104 -4.28 5.58 2.86
CA TYR A 104 -3.62 6.81 3.31
C TYR A 104 -4.53 8.03 3.12
N MET A 105 -5.06 8.23 1.91
CA MET A 105 -5.90 9.39 1.58
C MET A 105 -7.21 9.39 2.39
N TYR A 106 -7.83 8.22 2.56
CA TYR A 106 -8.99 8.07 3.44
C TYR A 106 -8.66 8.44 4.89
N CYS A 107 -7.57 7.90 5.45
CA CYS A 107 -7.16 8.20 6.82
C CYS A 107 -6.75 9.67 7.00
N HIS A 108 -6.13 10.27 5.97
CA HIS A 108 -5.74 11.67 5.97
C HIS A 108 -6.94 12.61 6.12
N THR A 109 -8.08 12.23 5.54
CA THR A 109 -9.34 12.98 5.66
C THR A 109 -10.04 12.64 6.98
N ALA A 110 -10.15 11.35 7.29
CA ALA A 110 -10.86 10.87 8.48
C ALA A 110 -10.24 11.36 9.80
N LYS A 111 -8.92 11.57 9.88
CA LYS A 111 -8.25 12.06 11.09
C LYS A 111 -8.71 13.46 11.52
N GLU A 112 -9.22 14.28 10.60
CA GLU A 112 -9.71 15.63 10.88
C GLU A 112 -11.15 15.62 11.41
N ARG A 113 -11.87 14.50 11.27
CA ARG A 113 -13.27 14.32 11.70
C ARG A 113 -13.32 13.84 13.14
N SER A 114 -13.20 14.76 14.08
CA SER A 114 -13.03 14.45 15.52
C SER A 114 -14.16 13.58 16.10
N GLU A 115 -15.43 13.85 15.75
CA GLU A 115 -16.58 13.07 16.23
C GLU A 115 -16.58 11.66 15.65
N TRP A 116 -16.49 11.54 14.33
CA TRP A 116 -16.40 10.24 13.63
C TRP A 116 -15.26 9.38 14.16
N LEU A 117 -14.08 9.98 14.38
CA LEU A 117 -12.89 9.27 14.83
C LEU A 117 -13.05 8.66 16.23
N GLN A 118 -13.76 9.35 17.13
CA GLN A 118 -14.04 8.84 18.47
C GLN A 118 -14.91 7.58 18.43
N GLU A 119 -15.92 7.58 17.55
CA GLU A 119 -16.84 6.45 17.38
C GLU A 119 -16.21 5.29 16.60
N ASN A 120 -15.27 5.58 15.71
CA ASN A 120 -14.74 4.63 14.72
C ASN A 120 -13.24 4.34 14.87
N ILE A 121 -12.66 4.55 16.07
CA ILE A 121 -11.21 4.44 16.28
C ILE A 121 -10.63 3.07 15.90
N ALA A 122 -11.37 1.99 16.12
CA ALA A 122 -10.95 0.64 15.74
C ALA A 122 -10.89 0.46 14.21
N ILE A 123 -11.85 1.03 13.49
CA ILE A 123 -11.86 1.03 12.02
C ILE A 123 -10.69 1.86 11.50
N PHE A 124 -10.49 3.06 12.05
CA PHE A 124 -9.36 3.92 11.71
C PHE A 124 -8.03 3.20 11.93
N LYS A 125 -7.83 2.58 13.11
CA LYS A 125 -6.64 1.79 13.42
C LYS A 125 -6.43 0.66 12.43
N LYS A 126 -7.49 -0.04 12.02
CA LYS A 126 -7.40 -1.11 11.02
C LYS A 126 -6.96 -0.54 9.66
N CYS A 127 -7.57 0.54 9.19
CA CYS A 127 -7.18 1.20 7.94
C CYS A 127 -5.71 1.64 7.95
N LEU A 128 -5.22 2.15 9.09
CA LEU A 128 -3.80 2.48 9.25
C LEU A 128 -2.89 1.25 9.14
N ASN A 129 -3.24 0.15 9.83
CA ASN A 129 -2.46 -1.09 9.77
C ASN A 129 -2.42 -1.67 8.35
N ASP A 130 -3.59 -1.78 7.71
CA ASP A 130 -3.72 -2.34 6.36
C ASP A 130 -2.96 -1.46 5.35
N GLY A 131 -3.09 -0.13 5.46
CA GLY A 131 -2.40 0.81 4.57
C GLY A 131 -0.88 0.73 4.69
N VAL A 132 -0.34 0.74 5.92
CA VAL A 132 1.11 0.57 6.14
C VAL A 132 1.56 -0.81 5.65
N HIS A 133 0.80 -1.87 5.91
CA HIS A 133 1.12 -3.20 5.41
C HIS A 133 1.23 -3.22 3.88
N TYR A 134 0.29 -2.61 3.17
CA TYR A 134 0.31 -2.58 1.72
C TYR A 134 1.48 -1.77 1.17
N LEU A 135 1.78 -0.60 1.74
CA LEU A 135 2.93 0.21 1.35
C LEU A 135 4.25 -0.53 1.61
N MET A 136 4.36 -1.24 2.72
CA MET A 136 5.53 -2.08 3.02
C MET A 136 5.70 -3.22 2.04
N LYS A 137 4.59 -3.89 1.68
CA LYS A 137 4.62 -4.95 0.68
C LYS A 137 5.04 -4.40 -0.69
N MET A 138 4.51 -3.25 -1.09
CA MET A 138 4.89 -2.53 -2.31
C MET A 138 6.40 -2.31 -2.39
N LEU A 139 7.02 -1.78 -1.33
CA LEU A 139 8.47 -1.55 -1.24
C LEU A 139 9.32 -2.84 -1.30
N SER A 140 8.72 -4.02 -1.17
CA SER A 140 9.42 -5.30 -1.11
C SER A 140 9.47 -6.09 -2.43
N PHE A 141 8.72 -5.68 -3.46
CA PHE A 141 8.63 -6.44 -4.71
C PHE A 141 9.88 -6.31 -5.60
N ARG A 142 10.64 -5.22 -5.46
CA ARG A 142 11.89 -5.02 -6.18
C ARG A 142 13.08 -5.34 -5.28
N CYS A 143 14.01 -6.13 -5.82
CA CYS A 143 15.26 -6.44 -5.14
C CYS A 143 16.23 -5.26 -5.30
N PRO A 144 16.84 -4.73 -4.22
CA PRO A 144 17.91 -3.76 -4.33
C PRO A 144 19.06 -4.30 -5.19
N LEU A 145 19.58 -3.46 -6.09
CA LEU A 145 20.64 -3.89 -7.00
C LEU A 145 21.99 -3.93 -6.27
N GLN A 146 22.65 -5.08 -6.26
CA GLN A 146 24.07 -5.18 -5.90
C GLN A 146 24.88 -4.61 -7.07
N ILE A 147 25.21 -3.34 -6.99
CA ILE A 147 26.04 -2.68 -8.00
C ILE A 147 27.48 -3.09 -7.72
N ASN A 148 28.03 -3.96 -8.59
CA ASN A 148 29.46 -4.27 -8.59
C ASN A 148 30.25 -2.97 -8.75
N GLU A 149 31.32 -2.79 -7.96
CA GLU A 149 32.21 -1.62 -8.01
C GLU A 149 32.81 -1.36 -9.41
N ASP A 150 32.83 -2.39 -10.28
CA ASP A 150 33.31 -2.34 -11.66
C ASP A 150 32.27 -1.83 -12.67
N ALA A 151 30.98 -1.82 -12.32
CA ALA A 151 29.93 -1.23 -13.14
C ALA A 151 29.89 0.27 -12.86
N SER A 152 30.64 1.03 -13.65
CA SER A 152 30.61 2.50 -13.65
C SER A 152 29.21 3.01 -14.03
N LEU A 153 28.27 3.02 -13.09
CA LEU A 153 27.14 3.94 -13.15
C LEU A 153 27.74 5.34 -13.18
N GLN A 154 27.50 6.07 -14.27
CA GLN A 154 28.01 7.43 -14.44
C GLN A 154 27.48 8.37 -13.35
N ASP A 155 26.33 8.02 -12.75
CA ASP A 155 25.73 8.73 -11.64
C ASP A 155 25.76 7.88 -10.34
N LYS A 156 26.56 8.34 -9.38
CA LYS A 156 26.70 7.73 -8.05
C LYS A 156 25.43 7.86 -7.21
N ASP A 157 24.62 8.90 -7.43
CA ASP A 157 23.40 9.11 -6.67
C ASP A 157 22.30 8.14 -7.12
N THR A 158 22.15 7.93 -8.43
CA THR A 158 21.30 6.86 -8.98
C THR A 158 21.75 5.47 -8.49
N ALA A 159 23.05 5.19 -8.49
CA ALA A 159 23.59 3.95 -7.95
C ALA A 159 23.17 3.72 -6.49
N ARG A 160 23.33 4.75 -5.67
CA ARG A 160 22.96 4.73 -4.26
C ARG A 160 21.46 4.49 -4.06
N LEU A 161 20.60 5.17 -4.83
CA LEU A 161 19.14 4.97 -4.78
C LEU A 161 18.75 3.51 -5.06
N LEU A 162 19.29 2.93 -6.12
CA LEU A 162 19.00 1.54 -6.51
C LEU A 162 19.50 0.53 -5.47
N SER A 163 20.65 0.79 -4.85
CA SER A 163 21.19 -0.05 -3.76
C SER A 163 20.37 0.04 -2.46
N GLU A 164 19.70 1.18 -2.24
CA GLU A 164 18.76 1.38 -1.13
C GLU A 164 17.34 0.87 -1.46
N GLY A 165 17.12 0.33 -2.66
CA GLY A 165 15.81 -0.15 -3.12
C GLY A 165 14.82 0.99 -3.43
N VAL A 166 15.30 2.15 -3.86
CA VAL A 166 14.47 3.29 -4.29
C VAL A 166 14.52 3.39 -5.81
N PHE A 167 13.40 3.08 -6.47
CA PHE A 167 13.33 3.00 -7.93
C PHE A 167 12.47 4.08 -8.57
N SER A 168 11.71 4.84 -7.78
CA SER A 168 10.79 5.87 -8.27
C SER A 168 10.35 6.81 -7.15
N ASP A 169 9.79 7.96 -7.52
CA ASP A 169 9.15 8.91 -6.58
C ASP A 169 8.06 8.23 -5.73
N THR A 170 7.37 7.24 -6.29
CA THR A 170 6.35 6.44 -5.60
C THR A 170 6.93 5.72 -4.37
N HIS A 171 8.18 5.26 -4.42
CA HIS A 171 8.84 4.65 -3.25
C HIS A 171 9.04 5.68 -2.13
N LEU A 172 9.38 6.92 -2.46
CA LEU A 172 9.55 8.00 -1.47
C LEU A 172 8.22 8.38 -0.85
N LEU A 173 7.16 8.49 -1.67
CA LEU A 173 5.81 8.71 -1.19
C LEU A 173 5.36 7.57 -0.28
N ALA A 174 5.62 6.30 -0.64
CA ALA A 174 5.29 5.15 0.21
C ALA A 174 5.99 5.21 1.57
N MET A 175 7.26 5.61 1.63
CA MET A 175 7.98 5.80 2.90
C MET A 175 7.36 6.93 3.73
N MET A 176 7.07 8.07 3.12
CA MET A 176 6.46 9.21 3.80
C MET A 176 5.05 8.86 4.32
N TYR A 177 4.19 8.30 3.46
CA TYR A 177 2.82 7.91 3.81
C TYR A 177 2.80 6.86 4.91
N SER A 178 3.67 5.84 4.84
CA SER A 178 3.79 4.84 5.91
C SER A 178 4.18 5.48 7.24
N GLY A 179 5.18 6.36 7.21
CA GLY A 179 5.64 7.08 8.40
C GLY A 179 4.58 7.97 9.04
N GLU A 180 3.80 8.65 8.21
CA GLU A 180 2.73 9.54 8.65
C GLU A 180 1.51 8.77 9.18
N MET A 181 1.12 7.67 8.54
CA MET A 181 0.07 6.77 9.07
C MET A 181 0.48 6.17 10.42
N CYS A 182 1.74 5.77 10.58
CA CYS A 182 2.29 5.36 11.87
C CYS A 182 2.21 6.47 12.92
N TYR A 183 2.49 7.71 12.54
CA TYR A 183 2.35 8.87 13.42
C TYR A 183 0.90 9.09 13.86
N TRP A 184 -0.07 9.00 12.96
CA TRP A 184 -1.49 9.09 13.32
C TRP A 184 -1.93 7.91 14.21
N GLY A 185 -1.43 6.71 13.95
CA GLY A 185 -1.71 5.52 14.76
C GLY A 185 -1.29 5.71 16.22
N LEU A 186 -0.10 6.23 16.46
CA LEU A 186 0.36 6.54 17.82
C LEU A 186 -0.44 7.68 18.46
N ARG A 187 -0.76 8.73 17.70
CA ARG A 187 -1.46 9.91 18.20
C ARG A 187 -2.91 9.63 18.60
N HIS A 188 -3.61 8.81 17.81
CA HIS A 188 -5.06 8.63 17.95
C HIS A 188 -5.43 7.27 18.56
N CYS A 189 -4.66 6.21 18.29
CA CYS A 189 -4.97 4.85 18.74
C CYS A 189 -4.15 4.42 19.97
N GLY A 190 -3.16 5.23 20.39
CA GLY A 190 -2.22 4.94 21.46
C GLY A 190 -1.14 3.91 21.07
N GLU A 191 -0.10 3.80 21.90
CA GLU A 191 0.76 2.63 21.88
C GLU A 191 -0.09 1.42 22.24
N GLY A 192 0.00 0.34 21.45
CA GLY A 192 -0.84 -0.83 21.61
C GLY A 192 -0.83 -1.35 23.05
N LYS A 193 -1.81 -0.92 23.86
CA LYS A 193 -2.28 -1.76 24.96
C LYS A 193 -2.90 -2.95 24.28
N GLN A 194 -2.15 -4.03 24.32
CA GLN A 194 -2.58 -5.39 24.10
C GLN A 194 -4.01 -5.51 24.66
N GLU A 195 -5.00 -5.60 23.79
CA GLU A 195 -6.32 -6.07 24.21
C GLU A 195 -6.05 -7.48 24.72
N SER A 196 -6.00 -7.63 26.04
CA SER A 196 -6.10 -8.91 26.69
C SER A 196 -7.36 -9.55 26.13
N LEU A 197 -7.16 -10.60 25.35
CA LEU A 197 -8.20 -11.47 24.84
C LEU A 197 -8.91 -12.05 26.07
N GLU A 198 -9.92 -11.35 26.59
CA GLU A 198 -10.83 -11.94 27.55
C GLU A 198 -11.69 -12.94 26.78
N THR A 199 -11.23 -14.19 26.82
CA THR A 199 -12.03 -15.37 26.52
C THR A 199 -13.38 -15.28 27.22
N THR A 200 -14.43 -15.01 26.46
CA THR A 200 -15.76 -15.50 26.78
C THR A 200 -16.25 -16.34 25.61
N ASP A 201 -16.17 -17.64 25.83
CA ASP A 201 -16.82 -18.69 25.04
C ASP A 201 -18.33 -18.43 24.96
N SER A 202 -18.86 -18.31 23.75
CA SER A 202 -20.18 -18.88 23.39
C SER A 202 -20.41 -18.86 21.87
N THR A 203 -20.05 -19.97 21.25
CA THR A 203 -20.71 -20.74 20.16
C THR A 203 -21.40 -20.07 18.95
N SER A 204 -21.06 -20.66 17.79
CA SER A 204 -21.72 -20.74 16.47
C SER A 204 -21.65 -19.54 15.52
N ASP A 205 -20.77 -19.59 14.51
CA ASP A 205 -21.12 -20.16 13.20
C ASP A 205 -19.86 -20.56 12.41
N ARG A 206 -19.98 -21.56 11.52
CA ARG A 206 -18.88 -22.12 10.72
C ARG A 206 -18.67 -21.34 9.41
N ASP A 207 -17.46 -21.46 8.88
CA ASP A 207 -16.95 -21.02 7.57
C ASP A 207 -16.69 -19.51 7.37
N LEU A 208 -15.40 -19.16 7.44
CA LEU A 208 -14.63 -18.59 6.32
C LEU A 208 -13.16 -18.43 6.73
N GLY A 209 -12.28 -19.14 6.01
CA GLY A 209 -10.90 -18.77 5.69
C GLY A 209 -10.01 -18.20 6.82
N ARG A 210 -9.21 -19.09 7.43
CA ARG A 210 -7.86 -18.86 7.99
C ARG A 210 -7.39 -17.39 7.99
N ARG A 211 -7.72 -16.62 9.03
CA ARG A 211 -7.06 -15.34 9.31
C ARG A 211 -5.58 -15.62 9.60
N SER A 212 -4.70 -15.14 8.73
CA SER A 212 -3.29 -14.91 9.10
C SER A 212 -3.26 -14.22 10.45
N GLN A 213 -2.50 -14.76 11.40
CA GLN A 213 -2.11 -14.08 12.61
C GLN A 213 -1.30 -12.84 12.17
N SER A 214 -1.99 -11.73 11.97
CA SER A 214 -1.41 -10.43 11.72
C SER A 214 -0.51 -10.11 12.90
N VAL A 215 0.81 -10.23 12.71
CA VAL A 215 1.78 -9.62 13.61
C VAL A 215 1.35 -8.17 13.75
N LEU A 216 0.94 -7.77 14.95
CA LEU A 216 0.50 -6.41 15.23
C LEU A 216 1.63 -5.46 14.84
N LEU A 217 1.33 -4.49 13.97
CA LEU A 217 2.29 -3.51 13.51
C LEU A 217 2.73 -2.64 14.68
N ASP A 218 4.04 -2.58 14.93
CA ASP A 218 4.61 -1.57 15.81
C ASP A 218 4.69 -0.24 15.04
N PHE A 219 3.68 0.62 15.25
CA PHE A 219 3.65 1.93 14.62
C PHE A 219 4.88 2.78 14.95
N ARG A 220 5.47 2.65 16.14
CA ARG A 220 6.63 3.45 16.54
C ARG A 220 7.85 3.04 15.74
N GLU A 221 8.18 1.75 15.76
CA GLU A 221 9.38 1.26 15.11
C GLU A 221 9.28 1.36 13.58
N MET A 222 8.12 1.00 13.03
CA MET A 222 7.89 1.11 11.59
C MET A 222 7.95 2.58 11.13
N GLY A 223 7.28 3.48 11.86
CA GLY A 223 7.26 4.90 11.53
C GLY A 223 8.66 5.51 11.56
N LYS A 224 9.46 5.18 12.59
CA LYS A 224 10.87 5.61 12.67
C LYS A 224 11.66 5.10 11.47
N THR A 225 11.59 3.80 11.19
CA THR A 225 12.34 3.17 10.10
C THR A 225 12.05 3.83 8.76
N MET A 226 10.77 3.99 8.42
CA MET A 226 10.35 4.58 7.14
C MET A 226 10.76 6.05 7.01
N LEU A 227 10.51 6.87 8.04
CA LEU A 227 10.85 8.30 7.98
C LEU A 227 12.36 8.55 8.00
N MET A 228 13.14 7.75 8.73
CA MET A 228 14.61 7.84 8.69
C MET A 228 15.13 7.53 7.29
N LYS A 229 14.61 6.48 6.65
CA LYS A 229 14.99 6.13 5.27
C LYS A 229 14.61 7.24 4.29
N TYR A 230 13.38 7.75 4.37
CA TYR A 230 12.93 8.89 3.55
C TYR A 230 13.85 10.11 3.69
N VAL A 231 14.17 10.53 4.92
CA VAL A 231 15.04 11.69 5.19
C VAL A 231 16.45 11.44 4.66
N ALA A 232 17.02 10.25 4.88
CA ALA A 232 18.36 9.90 4.43
C ALA A 232 18.48 9.96 2.89
N VAL A 233 17.45 9.49 2.18
CA VAL A 233 17.40 9.51 0.71
C VAL A 233 17.20 10.94 0.18
N CYS A 234 16.26 11.70 0.76
CA CYS A 234 15.95 13.06 0.31
C CYS A 234 17.09 14.06 0.56
N GLU A 235 17.82 13.91 1.67
CA GLU A 235 18.95 14.82 2.02
C GLU A 235 20.31 14.31 1.55
N GLY A 236 20.35 13.07 1.05
CA GLY A 236 21.51 12.46 0.41
C GLY A 236 21.38 12.53 -1.11
N PRO A 237 21.15 11.39 -1.80
CA PRO A 237 21.19 11.31 -3.26
C PRO A 237 20.16 12.20 -3.99
N LEU A 238 19.08 12.63 -3.33
CA LEU A 238 18.07 13.51 -3.93
C LEU A 238 18.13 14.95 -3.44
N LYS A 239 19.24 15.36 -2.80
CA LYS A 239 19.37 16.70 -2.25
C LYS A 239 19.19 17.76 -3.34
N GLY A 240 18.24 18.67 -3.13
CA GLY A 240 17.93 19.75 -4.07
C GLY A 240 16.90 19.39 -5.15
N GLN A 241 16.37 18.16 -5.16
CA GLN A 241 15.35 17.70 -6.12
C GLN A 241 13.90 18.01 -5.69
N GLY A 242 13.69 19.01 -4.82
CA GLY A 242 12.36 19.48 -4.43
C GLY A 242 11.67 18.69 -3.30
N TRP A 243 12.27 17.62 -2.78
CA TRP A 243 11.71 16.85 -1.65
C TRP A 243 11.83 17.60 -0.32
N ASN A 244 10.73 17.61 0.45
CA ASN A 244 10.66 18.27 1.76
C ASN A 244 10.74 17.25 2.90
N THR A 245 11.68 17.46 3.82
CA THR A 245 11.90 16.59 5.00
C THR A 245 11.44 17.20 6.32
N THR A 246 10.89 18.41 6.31
CA THR A 246 10.51 19.17 7.51
C THR A 246 9.49 18.41 8.34
N THR A 247 8.39 17.97 7.74
CA THR A 247 7.31 17.24 8.43
C THR A 247 7.80 15.88 8.91
N ALA A 248 8.55 15.13 8.09
CA ALA A 248 9.14 13.84 8.47
C ALA A 248 10.04 13.98 9.71
N LYS A 249 10.89 15.01 9.77
CA LYS A 249 11.75 15.30 10.93
C LYS A 249 10.95 15.68 12.17
N GLN A 250 9.83 16.40 12.03
CA GLN A 250 8.95 16.73 13.16
C GLN A 250 8.28 15.47 13.74
N MET A 251 7.78 14.59 12.87
CA MET A 251 7.20 13.30 13.30
C MET A 251 8.25 12.41 13.98
N LEU A 252 9.47 12.32 13.44
CA LEU A 252 10.58 11.57 14.05
C LEU A 252 10.90 12.04 15.47
N ARG A 253 10.90 13.35 15.72
CA ARG A 253 11.08 13.89 17.09
C ARG A 253 9.97 13.41 18.02
N SER A 254 8.73 13.38 17.54
CA SER A 254 7.57 12.90 18.31
C SER A 254 7.71 11.43 18.70
N PHE A 255 8.33 10.60 17.85
CA PHE A 255 8.61 9.19 18.16
C PHE A 255 9.71 8.97 19.21
N VAL A 256 10.52 9.98 19.50
CA VAL A 256 11.55 9.93 20.54
C VAL A 256 11.00 10.44 21.88
N THR A 257 10.13 11.45 21.86
CA THR A 257 9.62 12.10 23.08
C THR A 257 8.57 11.30 23.85
N SER A 258 7.91 10.30 23.27
CA SER A 258 6.90 9.50 23.99
C SER A 258 7.46 8.49 25.02
N HIS A 259 8.77 8.55 25.33
CA HIS A 259 9.44 7.67 26.30
C HIS A 259 9.68 8.32 27.68
N ASN A 260 9.09 9.49 27.95
CA ASN A 260 9.17 10.15 29.25
C ASN A 260 7.80 10.28 29.91
#